data_AF-A0ABD0WYD9-F1
#
_entry.id   AF-A0ABD0WYD9-F1
#
_cell.length_a   1.000
_cell.length_b   1.000
_cell.length_c   1.000
_cell.angle_alpha   90.00
_cell.angle_beta   90.00
_cell.angle_gamma   90.00
#
_symmetry.space_group_name_H-M   'P 1'
#
loop_
_entity.id
_entity.type
_entity.pdbx_description
1 polymer ?
#
loop_
_entity_poly.entity_id
_entity_poly.type
_entity_poly.pdbx_seq_one_letter_code
_entity_poly.pdbx_strand_id
1 'polypeptide(L)'
;MESSQVKAHRVSSQLLSLAGCLRVFLLPTLILTLAAMGRPVPRQILLCNVCPMQLKDKSCSNDFTSECQPNEHCGTSKGYFGSVHILTAQGCLTPDLCNSTHPLIYRGVNYNVTYRCCCSDQCNHLLAPTMHPC
;
A
#
# COMPACT_ATOMS: atom_id res chain seq x y z
N MET A 1 40.85 -16.96 -62.64
CA MET A 1 40.68 -15.94 -61.58
C MET A 1 39.18 -15.79 -61.34
N GLU A 2 38.52 -16.74 -60.64
CA GLU A 2 37.04 -16.76 -60.61
C GLU A 2 36.40 -17.36 -59.34
N SER A 3 37.18 -17.58 -58.26
CA SER A 3 36.70 -18.36 -57.09
C SER A 3 36.33 -17.53 -55.85
N SER A 4 36.62 -16.22 -55.83
CA SER A 4 36.48 -15.41 -54.59
C SER A 4 35.14 -14.69 -54.41
N GLN A 5 34.36 -14.43 -55.48
CA GLN A 5 33.11 -13.65 -55.35
C GLN A 5 31.91 -14.45 -54.84
N VAL A 6 31.82 -15.76 -55.17
CA VAL A 6 30.64 -16.58 -54.82
C VAL A 6 30.59 -16.91 -53.32
N LYS A 7 31.75 -16.99 -52.65
CA LYS A 7 31.84 -17.35 -51.23
C LYS A 7 31.50 -16.17 -50.29
N ALA A 8 31.84 -14.95 -50.69
CA ALA A 8 31.57 -13.73 -49.91
C ALA A 8 30.07 -13.36 -49.90
N HIS A 9 29.38 -13.51 -51.03
CA HIS A 9 27.93 -13.27 -51.13
C HIS A 9 27.10 -14.25 -50.27
N ARG A 10 27.52 -15.52 -50.21
CA ARG A 10 26.84 -16.56 -49.43
C ARG A 10 27.00 -16.34 -47.91
N VAL A 11 28.18 -15.89 -47.48
CA VAL A 11 28.48 -15.58 -46.07
C VAL A 11 27.77 -14.32 -45.59
N SER A 12 27.72 -13.27 -46.42
CA SER A 12 27.00 -12.03 -46.11
C SER A 12 25.48 -12.27 -45.96
N SER A 13 24.88 -13.00 -46.91
CA SER A 13 23.45 -13.35 -46.85
C SER A 13 23.08 -14.23 -45.63
N GLN A 14 23.97 -15.14 -45.21
CA GLN A 14 23.77 -15.96 -44.00
C GLN A 14 23.92 -15.15 -42.70
N LEU A 15 24.86 -14.22 -42.61
CA LEU A 15 25.05 -13.32 -41.45
C LEU A 15 23.87 -12.34 -41.28
N LEU A 16 23.33 -11.81 -42.37
CA LEU A 16 22.13 -10.96 -42.36
C LEU A 16 20.87 -11.72 -41.89
N SER A 17 20.76 -13.02 -42.19
CA SER A 17 19.64 -13.87 -41.78
C SER A 17 19.66 -14.20 -40.27
N LEU A 18 20.84 -14.48 -39.72
CA LEU A 18 21.05 -14.73 -38.28
C LEU A 18 20.78 -13.49 -37.43
N ALA A 19 21.25 -12.31 -37.86
CA ALA A 19 20.98 -11.04 -37.19
C ALA A 19 19.49 -10.63 -37.28
N GLY A 20 18.82 -10.97 -38.38
CA GLY A 20 17.38 -10.77 -38.57
C GLY A 20 16.54 -11.64 -37.64
N CYS A 21 16.85 -12.93 -37.51
CA CYS A 21 16.15 -13.84 -36.57
C CYS A 21 16.35 -13.42 -35.11
N LEU A 22 17.57 -12.99 -34.75
CA LEU A 22 17.88 -12.54 -33.39
C LEU A 22 17.07 -11.28 -33.02
N ARG A 23 16.80 -10.39 -33.97
CA ARG A 23 15.92 -9.22 -33.78
C ARG A 23 14.44 -9.58 -33.79
N VAL A 24 13.99 -10.46 -34.69
CA VAL A 24 12.56 -10.77 -34.86
C VAL A 24 11.98 -11.58 -33.70
N PHE A 25 12.78 -12.42 -33.03
CA PHE A 25 12.27 -13.25 -31.93
C PHE A 25 12.58 -12.70 -30.53
N LEU A 26 13.73 -12.06 -30.29
CA LEU A 26 14.09 -11.57 -28.95
C LEU A 26 13.32 -10.30 -28.54
N LEU A 27 13.04 -9.41 -29.49
CA LEU A 27 12.28 -8.17 -29.24
C LEU A 27 10.83 -8.45 -28.79
N PRO A 28 10.02 -9.28 -29.47
CA PRO A 28 8.66 -9.55 -29.01
C PRO A 28 8.64 -10.36 -27.72
N THR A 29 9.59 -11.28 -27.49
CA THR A 29 9.66 -11.99 -26.20
C THR A 29 10.00 -11.05 -25.04
N LEU A 30 10.87 -10.06 -25.25
CA LEU A 30 11.21 -9.05 -24.23
C LEU A 30 10.04 -8.11 -23.95
N ILE A 31 9.26 -7.75 -24.97
CA ILE A 31 8.05 -6.94 -24.80
C ILE A 31 6.99 -7.72 -24.03
N LEU A 32 6.81 -9.02 -24.33
CA LEU A 32 5.86 -9.88 -23.62
C LEU A 32 6.24 -10.07 -22.14
N THR A 33 7.53 -10.24 -21.83
CA THR A 33 7.97 -10.36 -20.43
C THR A 33 7.80 -9.08 -19.65
N LEU A 34 8.07 -7.90 -20.25
CA LEU A 34 7.82 -6.60 -19.63
C LEU A 34 6.32 -6.35 -19.38
N ALA A 35 5.44 -6.81 -20.27
CA ALA A 35 3.99 -6.70 -20.09
C ALA A 35 3.43 -7.68 -19.04
N ALA A 36 4.09 -8.82 -18.83
CA ALA A 36 3.73 -9.81 -17.81
C ALA A 36 4.13 -9.37 -16.38
N MET A 37 5.11 -8.47 -16.26
CA MET A 37 5.40 -7.77 -15.01
C MET A 37 4.28 -6.75 -14.80
N GLY A 38 3.24 -7.14 -14.06
CA GLY A 38 2.11 -6.28 -13.74
C GLY A 38 2.58 -4.90 -13.24
N ARG A 39 1.81 -3.85 -13.55
CA ARG A 39 2.13 -2.49 -13.11
C ARG A 39 2.30 -2.47 -11.58
N PRO A 40 3.35 -1.84 -11.03
CA PRO A 40 3.44 -1.61 -9.60
C PRO A 40 2.23 -0.77 -9.20
N VAL A 41 1.32 -1.33 -8.39
CA VAL A 41 0.27 -0.54 -7.77
C VAL A 41 0.96 0.38 -6.77
N PRO A 42 0.85 1.72 -6.91
CA PRO A 42 1.44 2.61 -5.93
C PRO A 42 0.81 2.31 -4.58
N ARG A 43 1.64 1.94 -3.59
CA ARG A 43 1.17 1.84 -2.21
C ARG A 43 0.78 3.24 -1.77
N GLN A 44 -0.49 3.44 -1.45
CA GLN A 44 -0.98 4.73 -1.00
C GLN A 44 -0.41 5.01 0.38
N ILE A 45 0.36 6.10 0.48
CA ILE A 45 0.74 6.70 1.75
C ILE A 45 -0.42 7.63 2.11
N LEU A 46 -1.11 7.32 3.21
CA LEU A 46 -2.25 8.10 3.68
C LEU A 46 -1.80 9.15 4.69
N LEU A 47 -2.43 10.32 4.64
CA LEU A 47 -2.30 11.36 5.65
C LEU A 47 -3.48 11.25 6.62
N CYS A 48 -3.24 10.92 7.89
CA CYS A 48 -4.30 10.64 8.86
C CYS A 48 -4.30 11.63 10.03
N ASN A 49 -5.46 11.86 10.64
CA ASN A 49 -5.54 12.63 11.89
C ASN A 49 -4.88 11.84 13.02
N VAL A 50 -4.14 12.53 13.89
CA VAL A 50 -3.45 11.94 15.03
C VAL A 50 -4.01 12.50 16.32
N CYS A 51 -4.36 11.59 17.21
CA CYS A 51 -4.75 11.92 18.57
C CYS A 51 -4.24 10.83 19.51
N PRO A 52 -3.33 11.17 20.45
CA PRO A 52 -2.83 10.18 21.40
C PRO A 52 -3.96 9.67 22.28
N MET A 53 -3.81 8.44 22.80
CA MET A 53 -4.82 7.84 23.65
C MET A 53 -5.10 8.71 24.87
N GLN A 54 -6.36 9.13 25.00
CA GLN A 54 -6.83 10.04 26.03
C GLN A 54 -8.27 9.75 26.43
N LEU A 55 -8.74 10.39 27.51
CA LEU A 55 -10.14 10.30 27.93
C LEU A 55 -11.07 10.84 26.84
N LYS A 56 -12.20 10.17 26.60
CA LYS A 56 -13.19 10.55 25.58
C LYS A 56 -13.75 11.97 25.74
N ASP A 57 -13.73 12.49 26.97
CA ASP A 57 -14.27 13.83 27.28
C ASP A 57 -13.29 14.94 26.87
N LYS A 58 -12.04 14.59 26.55
CA LYS A 58 -11.12 15.47 25.84
C LYS A 58 -11.38 15.32 24.34
N SER A 59 -11.64 16.43 23.67
CA SER A 59 -11.74 16.44 22.22
C SER A 59 -10.39 16.05 21.60
N CYS A 60 -10.40 15.06 20.71
CA CYS A 60 -9.34 14.99 19.71
C CYS A 60 -9.60 16.13 18.72
N SER A 61 -8.82 17.19 18.84
CA SER A 61 -8.78 18.21 17.81
C SER A 61 -8.13 17.58 16.58
N ASN A 62 -8.77 17.65 15.42
CA ASN A 62 -8.21 17.13 14.16
C ASN A 62 -7.12 18.09 13.61
N ASP A 63 -6.38 18.75 14.49
CA ASP A 63 -5.42 19.81 14.15
C ASP A 63 -4.05 19.23 13.77
N PHE A 64 -3.81 17.96 14.12
CA PHE A 64 -2.56 17.27 13.86
C PHE A 64 -2.76 16.09 12.92
N THR A 65 -1.88 15.99 11.94
CA THR A 65 -1.87 14.90 10.96
C THR A 65 -0.48 14.26 10.86
N SER A 66 -0.42 13.02 10.40
CA SER A 66 0.83 12.31 10.10
C SER A 66 0.67 11.45 8.85
N GLU A 67 1.76 11.29 8.10
CA GLU A 67 1.87 10.29 7.03
C GLU A 67 2.03 8.89 7.63
N CYS A 68 1.29 7.92 7.10
CA CYS A 68 1.37 6.53 7.52
C CYS A 68 2.42 5.73 6.76
N GLN A 69 2.77 4.55 7.28
CA GLN A 69 3.57 3.58 6.54
C GLN A 69 2.80 3.05 5.32
N PRO A 70 3.51 2.51 4.31
CA PRO A 70 2.85 1.83 3.21
C PRO A 70 1.98 0.66 3.72
N ASN A 71 0.72 0.60 3.29
CA ASN A 71 -0.31 -0.37 3.69
C ASN A 71 -0.95 -0.15 5.07
N GLU A 72 -0.62 0.93 5.78
CA GLU A 72 -1.42 1.33 6.94
C GLU A 72 -2.68 2.09 6.51
N HIS A 73 -3.66 2.11 7.39
CA HIS A 73 -4.94 2.79 7.18
C HIS A 73 -5.16 3.86 8.26
N CYS A 74 -5.91 4.91 7.93
CA CYS A 74 -6.38 5.83 8.96
C CYS A 74 -7.38 5.10 9.86
N GLY A 75 -7.35 5.37 11.15
CA GLY A 75 -8.30 4.74 12.06
C GLY A 75 -8.57 5.49 13.36
N THR A 76 -9.59 4.98 14.05
CA THR A 76 -9.97 5.38 15.41
C THR A 76 -9.90 4.16 16.33
N SER A 77 -9.49 4.40 17.57
CA SER A 77 -9.44 3.40 18.63
C SER A 77 -10.34 3.85 19.77
N LYS A 78 -11.23 2.98 20.25
CA LYS A 78 -12.11 3.24 21.39
C LYS A 78 -11.84 2.23 22.49
N GLY A 79 -11.39 2.69 23.64
CA GLY A 79 -11.09 1.87 24.81
C GLY A 79 -12.24 1.84 25.81
N TYR A 80 -12.56 0.62 26.25
CA TYR A 80 -13.66 0.32 27.16
C TYR A 80 -13.14 -0.31 28.45
N PHE A 81 -13.65 0.15 29.59
CA PHE A 81 -13.53 -0.54 30.86
C PHE A 81 -14.88 -1.16 31.20
N GLY A 82 -14.94 -2.49 31.17
CA GLY A 82 -16.23 -3.20 31.11
C GLY A 82 -17.01 -2.78 29.86
N SER A 83 -18.24 -2.30 30.05
CA SER A 83 -19.11 -1.80 28.98
C SER A 83 -18.98 -0.29 28.72
N VAL A 84 -18.19 0.43 29.50
CA VAL A 84 -18.13 1.90 29.45
C VAL A 84 -17.01 2.36 28.53
N HIS A 85 -17.34 3.07 27.46
CA HIS A 85 -16.37 3.79 26.63
C HIS A 85 -15.78 4.95 27.42
N ILE A 86 -14.45 5.03 27.49
CA ILE A 86 -13.72 6.05 28.27
C ILE A 86 -12.44 6.54 27.61
N LEU A 87 -11.83 5.75 26.71
CA LEU A 87 -10.62 6.18 26.00
C LEU A 87 -10.88 6.30 24.50
N THR A 88 -10.28 7.29 23.87
CA THR A 88 -10.29 7.48 22.42
C THR A 88 -8.87 7.76 21.92
N ALA A 89 -8.57 7.35 20.69
CA ALA A 89 -7.35 7.68 19.97
C ALA A 89 -7.61 7.71 18.45
N GLN A 90 -6.73 8.39 17.71
CA GLN A 90 -6.72 8.42 16.24
C GLN A 90 -5.28 8.26 15.74
N GLY A 91 -5.10 7.61 14.61
CA GLY A 91 -3.80 7.53 13.95
C GLY A 91 -3.79 6.51 12.81
N CYS A 92 -2.58 6.16 12.39
CA CYS A 92 -2.32 5.07 11.46
C CYS A 92 -2.46 3.73 12.19
N LEU A 93 -3.17 2.78 11.58
CA LEU A 93 -3.37 1.43 12.07
C LEU A 93 -2.90 0.42 11.03
N THR A 94 -2.34 -0.68 11.50
CA THR A 94 -2.03 -1.82 10.65
C THR A 94 -3.32 -2.54 10.25
N PRO A 95 -3.40 -3.14 9.05
CA PRO A 95 -4.62 -3.78 8.55
C PRO A 95 -5.19 -4.88 9.46
N ASP A 96 -4.34 -5.58 10.21
CA ASP A 96 -4.74 -6.64 11.14
C ASP A 96 -5.52 -6.12 12.36
N LEU A 97 -5.35 -4.84 12.72
CA LEU A 97 -6.16 -4.21 13.77
C LEU A 97 -7.53 -3.77 13.25
N CYS A 98 -7.73 -3.64 11.95
CA CYS A 98 -8.97 -3.07 11.44
C CYS A 98 -10.19 -3.95 11.75
N ASN A 99 -11.23 -3.35 12.33
CA ASN A 99 -12.46 -4.01 12.76
C ASN A 99 -12.25 -5.11 13.82
N SER A 100 -11.15 -5.05 14.56
CA SER A 100 -10.84 -5.99 15.64
C SER A 100 -11.05 -5.36 17.02
N THR A 101 -10.92 -6.20 18.06
CA THR A 101 -10.90 -5.77 19.46
C THR A 101 -9.76 -6.48 20.18
N HIS A 102 -8.91 -5.71 20.87
CA HIS A 102 -7.78 -6.26 21.62
C HIS A 102 -7.70 -5.68 23.03
N PRO A 103 -7.27 -6.48 24.03
CA PRO A 103 -6.94 -5.96 25.34
C PRO A 103 -5.64 -5.14 25.27
N LEU A 104 -5.61 -3.98 25.91
CA LEU A 104 -4.43 -3.13 26.03
C LEU A 104 -4.34 -2.51 27.42
N ILE A 105 -3.15 -2.52 27.99
CA ILE A 105 -2.86 -1.88 29.27
C ILE A 105 -2.48 -0.42 29.00
N TYR A 106 -3.27 0.51 29.53
CA TYR A 106 -2.98 1.94 29.47
C TYR A 106 -2.92 2.51 30.89
N ARG A 107 -1.77 3.08 31.26
CA ARG A 107 -1.51 3.62 32.62
C ARG A 107 -1.82 2.61 33.75
N GLY A 108 -1.48 1.33 33.53
CA GLY A 108 -1.66 0.26 34.51
C GLY A 108 -3.06 -0.36 34.59
N VAL A 109 -4.01 0.12 33.77
CA VAL A 109 -5.38 -0.41 33.70
C VAL A 109 -5.59 -1.14 32.38
N ASN A 110 -6.24 -2.30 32.41
CA ASN A 110 -6.57 -3.07 31.21
C ASN A 110 -7.89 -2.58 30.59
N TYR A 111 -7.88 -2.32 29.29
CA TYR A 111 -9.04 -1.90 28.51
C TYR A 111 -9.25 -2.82 27.32
N ASN A 112 -10.51 -3.06 26.95
CA ASN A 112 -10.82 -3.63 25.65
C ASN A 112 -10.87 -2.51 24.63
N VAL A 113 -9.99 -2.53 23.63
CA VAL A 113 -9.87 -1.48 22.63
C VAL A 113 -10.43 -2.00 21.31
N THR A 114 -11.45 -1.32 20.78
CA THR A 114 -12.02 -1.60 19.46
C THR A 114 -11.40 -0.66 18.43
N TYR A 115 -11.09 -1.18 17.25
CA TYR A 115 -10.42 -0.42 16.20
C TYR A 115 -11.32 -0.34 14.95
N ARG A 116 -11.35 0.84 14.31
CA ARG A 116 -12.04 1.04 13.03
C ARG A 116 -11.13 1.77 12.07
N CYS A 117 -11.08 1.31 10.82
CA CYS A 117 -10.23 1.85 9.77
C CYS A 117 -11.04 2.44 8.61
N CYS A 118 -10.37 3.27 7.82
CA CYS A 118 -10.85 3.83 6.57
C CYS A 118 -9.67 4.14 5.63
N CYS A 119 -9.93 4.23 4.33
CA CYS A 119 -8.92 4.12 3.27
C CYS A 119 -8.69 5.41 2.46
N SER A 120 -8.98 6.58 3.03
CA SER A 120 -8.72 7.88 2.39
C SER A 120 -8.06 8.86 3.37
N ASP A 121 -7.44 9.90 2.86
CA ASP A 121 -6.79 10.90 3.71
C ASP A 121 -7.78 11.50 4.73
N GLN A 122 -7.34 11.59 5.98
CA GLN A 122 -8.02 12.22 7.12
C GLN A 122 -9.46 11.72 7.37
N CYS A 123 -9.82 10.54 6.86
CA CYS A 123 -11.16 9.96 7.03
C CYS A 123 -11.50 9.55 8.46
N ASN A 124 -10.51 9.56 9.36
CA ASN A 124 -10.65 9.14 10.75
C ASN A 124 -11.16 10.23 11.70
N HIS A 125 -11.83 11.26 11.19
CA HIS A 125 -12.48 12.29 12.00
C HIS A 125 -13.57 11.72 12.93
N LEU A 126 -13.59 12.18 14.20
CA LEU A 126 -14.51 11.70 15.24
C LEU A 126 -16.01 11.92 14.95
N LEU A 127 -16.34 12.80 14.00
CA LEU A 127 -17.72 13.18 13.65
C LEU A 127 -18.27 12.43 12.44
N ALA A 128 -17.50 11.53 11.80
CA ALA A 128 -18.01 10.76 10.67
C ALA A 128 -19.17 9.85 11.13
N PRO A 129 -20.41 10.04 10.64
CA PRO A 129 -21.48 9.07 10.85
C PRO A 129 -21.17 7.75 10.15
N THR A 130 -20.21 7.76 9.22
CA THR A 130 -19.81 6.64 8.39
C THR A 130 -18.30 6.76 8.10
N MET A 131 -17.45 6.29 9.02
CA MET A 131 -16.10 5.89 8.59
C MET A 131 -16.32 4.77 7.58
N HIS A 132 -16.15 5.07 6.30
CA HIS A 132 -16.33 4.09 5.24
C HIS A 132 -15.23 3.05 5.41
N PRO A 133 -15.58 1.77 5.60
CA PRO A 133 -14.59 0.73 5.74
C PRO A 133 -13.78 0.64 4.44
N CYS A 134 -12.51 0.32 4.62
CA CYS A 134 -11.76 -0.42 3.62
C CYS A 134 -12.47 -1.77 3.40
#